data_AF-A0A960XV42-F1
#
_entry.id   AF-A0A960XV42-F1
#
_cell.length_a   1.000
_cell.length_b   1.000
_cell.length_c   1.000
_cell.angle_alpha   90.00
_cell.angle_beta   90.00
_cell.angle_gamma   90.00
#
_symmetry.space_group_name_H-M   'P 1'
#
loop_
_entity.id
_entity.type
_entity.pdbx_description
1 polymer ?
#
loop_
_entity_poly.entity_id
_entity_poly.type
_entity_poly.pdbx_seq_one_letter_code
_entity_poly.pdbx_strand_id
1 'polypeptide(L)'
;KVDDVFIGLTTSGNSPNIVRAVETAQKLGLTTVCFLGKTGGKLRGVADYELLIEGFSTSDRIQEAHMTAIHIIIEVLEEKLFSSKTSQASHGSAAGV
;
A
#
# COMPACT_ATOMS: atom_id res chain seq x y z
N LYS A 1 -10.91 -7.96 10.44
CA LYS A 1 -10.93 -9.44 10.44
C LYS A 1 -9.51 -9.95 10.30
N VAL A 2 -9.23 -11.22 10.60
CA VAL A 2 -7.86 -11.75 10.77
C VAL A 2 -6.97 -11.69 9.52
N ASP A 3 -7.51 -11.32 8.36
CA ASP A 3 -6.76 -11.11 7.11
C ASP A 3 -6.93 -9.69 6.55
N ASP A 4 -7.48 -8.76 7.33
CA ASP A 4 -7.60 -7.37 6.91
C ASP A 4 -6.25 -6.65 7.08
N VAL A 5 -6.03 -5.66 6.22
CA VAL A 5 -4.86 -4.79 6.26
C VAL A 5 -5.29 -3.39 6.73
N PHE A 6 -4.60 -2.85 7.73
CA PHE A 6 -4.72 -1.45 8.11
C PHE A 6 -3.66 -0.62 7.37
N ILE A 7 -4.10 0.40 6.63
CA ILE A 7 -3.22 1.36 5.96
C ILE A 7 -3.37 2.73 6.63
N GLY A 8 -2.32 3.20 7.30
CA GLY A 8 -2.27 4.51 7.96
C GLY A 8 -1.53 5.53 7.11
N LEU A 9 -2.18 6.67 6.81
CA LEU A 9 -1.55 7.79 6.11
C LEU A 9 -1.24 8.92 7.10
N THR A 10 0.02 9.30 7.24
CA THR A 10 0.41 10.47 8.04
C THR A 10 1.73 11.07 7.60
N THR A 11 1.72 12.38 7.33
CA THR A 11 2.94 13.08 6.88
C THR A 11 3.94 13.35 8.00
N SER A 12 3.54 13.20 9.26
CA SER A 12 4.40 13.46 10.42
C SER A 12 4.71 12.21 11.23
N GLY A 13 3.89 11.15 11.12
CA GLY A 13 3.98 9.98 11.98
C GLY A 13 3.59 10.24 13.44
N ASN A 14 3.07 11.43 13.77
CA ASN A 14 2.80 11.85 15.15
C ASN A 14 1.31 12.04 15.47
N SER A 15 0.43 11.91 14.46
CA SER A 15 -1.02 12.10 14.62
C SER A 15 -1.57 11.10 15.66
N PRO A 16 -2.06 11.56 16.83
CA PRO A 16 -2.40 10.66 17.94
C PRO A 16 -3.48 9.63 17.60
N ASN A 17 -4.40 9.96 16.70
CA ASN A 17 -5.42 9.05 16.21
C ASN A 17 -4.82 7.92 15.36
N ILE A 18 -3.86 8.23 14.47
CA ILE A 18 -3.20 7.21 13.63
C ILE A 18 -2.30 6.32 14.49
N VAL A 19 -1.58 6.89 15.46
CA VAL A 19 -0.78 6.11 16.43
C VAL A 19 -1.66 5.07 17.14
N ARG A 20 -2.80 5.51 17.72
CA ARG A 20 -3.75 4.60 18.37
C ARG A 20 -4.37 3.59 17.42
N ALA A 21 -4.60 3.97 16.16
CA ALA A 21 -5.15 3.08 15.15
C ALA A 21 -4.17 1.96 14.79
N VAL A 22 -2.88 2.25 14.61
CA VAL A 22 -1.82 1.26 14.38
C VAL A 22 -1.73 0.30 15.57
N GLU A 23 -1.66 0.82 16.80
CA GLU A 23 -1.63 0.00 18.01
C GLU A 23 -2.86 -0.92 18.12
N THR A 24 -4.04 -0.41 17.74
CA THR A 24 -5.28 -1.19 17.77
C THR A 24 -5.27 -2.26 16.68
N ALA A 25 -4.82 -1.93 15.46
CA ALA A 25 -4.69 -2.87 14.36
C ALA A 25 -3.75 -4.03 14.73
N GLN A 26 -2.61 -3.75 15.37
CA GLN A 26 -1.68 -4.76 15.86
C GLN A 26 -2.30 -5.66 16.93
N LYS A 27 -3.02 -5.09 17.90
CA LYS A 27 -3.74 -5.87 18.92
C LYS A 27 -4.81 -6.79 18.33
N LEU A 28 -5.38 -6.40 17.20
CA LEU A 28 -6.35 -7.20 16.44
C LEU A 28 -5.69 -8.21 15.49
N GLY A 29 -4.36 -8.25 15.42
CA GLY A 29 -3.60 -9.14 14.54
C GLY A 29 -3.68 -8.78 13.06
N LEU A 30 -3.99 -7.52 12.74
CA LEU A 30 -4.04 -7.04 11.35
C LEU A 30 -2.62 -6.77 10.83
N THR A 31 -2.41 -6.95 9.53
CA THR A 31 -1.20 -6.43 8.87
C THR A 31 -1.27 -4.91 8.85
N THR A 32 -0.21 -4.24 9.24
CA THR A 32 -0.13 -2.78 9.33
C THR A 32 0.84 -2.21 8.30
N VAL A 33 0.35 -1.25 7.53
CA VAL A 33 1.14 -0.50 6.55
C VAL A 33 1.04 0.99 6.89
N CYS A 34 2.16 1.69 7.00
CA CYS A 34 2.18 3.12 7.27
C CYS A 34 2.88 3.90 6.15
N PHE A 35 2.17 4.89 5.62
CA PHE A 35 2.71 5.90 4.73
C PHE A 35 3.12 7.08 5.60
N LEU A 36 4.43 7.26 5.72
CA LEU A 36 5.08 8.20 6.61
C LEU A 36 5.75 9.32 5.82
N GLY A 37 6.11 10.38 6.51
CA GLY A 37 6.98 11.41 5.96
C GLY A 37 7.85 12.06 7.02
N LYS A 38 8.69 12.99 6.59
CA LYS A 38 9.67 13.68 7.44
C LYS A 38 10.60 12.66 8.10
N THR A 39 10.64 12.61 9.43
CA THR A 39 11.43 11.63 10.18
C THR A 39 10.66 10.34 10.49
N GLY A 40 9.40 10.24 10.10
CA GLY A 40 8.49 9.13 10.44
C GLY A 40 7.87 9.21 11.84
N GLY A 41 8.33 10.14 12.68
CA GLY A 41 7.74 10.43 13.99
C GLY A 41 7.64 9.21 14.91
N LYS A 42 6.58 9.18 15.72
CA LYS A 42 6.28 8.07 16.65
C LYS A 42 5.99 6.74 15.95
N LEU A 43 5.69 6.75 14.66
CA LEU A 43 5.34 5.56 13.90
C LEU A 43 6.50 4.95 13.13
N ARG A 44 7.72 5.52 13.19
CA ARG A 44 8.89 4.94 12.53
C ARG A 44 9.32 3.63 13.19
N GLY A 45 9.42 2.57 12.41
CA GLY A 45 9.72 1.22 12.87
C GLY A 45 8.61 0.57 13.70
N VAL A 46 7.37 1.06 13.60
CA VAL A 46 6.23 0.54 14.36
C VAL A 46 5.34 -0.36 13.51
N ALA A 47 5.10 -0.02 12.25
CA ALA A 47 4.25 -0.83 11.37
C ALA A 47 5.01 -2.00 10.75
N ASP A 48 4.30 -3.03 10.28
CA ASP A 48 4.93 -4.17 9.59
C ASP A 48 5.61 -3.72 8.28
N TYR A 49 4.99 -2.77 7.59
CA TYR A 49 5.53 -2.14 6.39
C TYR A 49 5.44 -0.62 6.48
N GLU A 50 6.47 0.07 6.02
CA GLU A 50 6.55 1.53 6.04
C GLU A 50 7.02 2.08 4.70
N LEU A 51 6.27 3.04 4.17
CA LEU A 51 6.72 3.89 3.06
C LEU A 51 7.05 5.27 3.63
N LEU A 52 8.33 5.54 3.84
CA LEU A 52 8.80 6.81 4.40
C LEU A 52 9.25 7.77 3.29
N ILE A 53 8.57 8.91 3.16
CA ILE A 53 8.97 10.01 2.27
C ILE A 53 9.82 11.03 3.03
N GLU A 54 11.14 10.94 2.86
CA GLU A 54 12.12 11.85 3.48
C GLU A 54 12.42 13.07 2.58
N GLY A 55 13.14 14.06 3.10
CA GLY A 55 13.65 15.20 2.31
C GLY A 55 12.68 16.38 2.14
N PHE A 56 11.46 16.31 2.67
CA PHE A 56 10.47 17.40 2.63
C PHE A 56 10.08 17.86 4.03
N SER A 57 10.06 19.18 4.24
CA SER A 57 9.63 19.79 5.51
C SER A 57 8.11 20.00 5.57
N THR A 58 7.47 20.18 4.43
CA THR A 58 6.04 20.47 4.28
C THR A 58 5.23 19.20 3.98
N SER A 59 3.97 19.18 4.41
CA SER A 59 3.08 18.02 4.29
C SER A 59 2.54 17.82 2.87
N ASP A 60 2.47 18.86 2.06
CA ASP A 60 1.88 18.84 0.71
C ASP A 60 2.66 17.91 -0.24
N ARG A 61 3.99 18.04 -0.32
CA ARG A 61 4.83 17.16 -1.16
C ARG A 61 4.76 15.70 -0.73
N ILE A 62 4.67 15.48 0.58
CA ILE A 62 4.53 14.13 1.15
C ILE A 62 3.16 13.54 0.78
N GLN A 63 2.09 14.33 0.83
CA GLN A 63 0.75 13.89 0.42
C GLN A 63 0.67 13.58 -1.07
N GLU A 64 1.31 14.38 -1.92
CA GLU A 64 1.42 14.09 -3.37
C GLU A 64 2.11 12.74 -3.60
N ALA A 65 3.26 12.50 -2.94
CA ALA A 65 3.97 11.23 -3.04
C ALA A 65 3.16 10.04 -2.49
N HIS A 66 2.45 10.21 -1.37
CA HIS A 66 1.54 9.20 -0.83
C HIS A 66 0.43 8.87 -1.82
N MET A 67 -0.16 9.88 -2.47
CA MET A 67 -1.19 9.69 -3.49
C MET A 67 -0.63 8.89 -4.67
N THR A 68 0.53 9.29 -5.21
CA THR A 68 1.17 8.54 -6.30
C THR A 68 1.42 7.08 -5.93
N ALA A 69 1.93 6.81 -4.72
CA ALA A 69 2.16 5.44 -4.27
C ALA A 69 0.86 4.63 -4.11
N ILE A 70 -0.22 5.24 -3.63
CA ILE A 70 -1.56 4.60 -3.59
C ILE A 70 -2.02 4.24 -5.01
N HIS A 71 -1.87 5.15 -5.97
CA HIS A 71 -2.25 4.89 -7.37
C HIS A 71 -1.44 3.73 -7.98
N ILE A 72 -0.13 3.65 -7.72
CA ILE A 72 0.70 2.53 -8.18
C ILE A 72 0.24 1.21 -7.55
N ILE A 73 -0.10 1.21 -6.26
CA ILE A 73 -0.61 0.01 -5.59
C ILE A 73 -1.92 -0.44 -6.23
N ILE A 74 -2.83 0.50 -6.51
CA ILE A 74 -4.10 0.19 -7.19
C ILE A 74 -3.83 -0.42 -8.57
N GLU A 75 -2.97 0.19 -9.38
CA GLU A 75 -2.61 -0.33 -10.72
C GLU A 75 -2.07 -1.76 -10.64
N VAL A 76 -1.10 -2.03 -9.75
CA VAL A 76 -0.54 -3.37 -9.57
C VAL A 76 -1.58 -4.37 -9.04
N LEU A 77 -2.47 -3.95 -8.14
CA LEU A 77 -3.55 -4.79 -7.64
C LEU A 77 -4.56 -5.10 -8.75
N GLU A 78 -4.91 -4.12 -9.57
CA GLU A 78 -5.82 -4.30 -10.70
C GLU A 78 -5.24 -5.27 -11.72
N GLU A 79 -3.96 -5.13 -12.08
CA GLU A 79 -3.27 -6.10 -12.94
C GLU A 79 -3.30 -7.51 -12.33
N LYS A 80 -3.02 -7.65 -11.03
CA LYS A 80 -2.97 -8.98 -10.39
C LYS A 80 -4.35 -9.64 -10.24
N LEU A 81 -5.37 -8.85 -9.96
CA LEU A 81 -6.72 -9.36 -9.66
C LEU A 81 -7.57 -9.49 -10.93
N PHE A 82 -7.37 -8.63 -11.92
CA PHE A 82 -8.22 -8.52 -13.09
C PHE A 82 -7.52 -8.75 -14.43
N SER A 83 -6.24 -9.15 -14.46
CA SER A 83 -5.61 -9.61 -15.70
C SER A 83 -6.39 -10.79 -16.28
N SER A 84 -7.09 -10.53 -17.38
CA SER A 84 -7.73 -11.57 -18.17
C SER A 84 -6.63 -12.47 -18.72
N LYS A 85 -6.65 -13.75 -18.35
CA LYS A 85 -6.07 -14.77 -19.21
C LYS A 85 -6.85 -14.68 -20.52
N THR A 86 -6.33 -13.95 -21.50
CA THR A 86 -6.75 -14.12 -22.89
C THR A 86 -6.55 -15.60 -23.19
N SER A 87 -7.65 -16.34 -23.24
CA SER A 87 -7.66 -17.77 -23.57
C SER A 87 -6.81 -17.97 -24.81
N GLN A 88 -5.79 -18.82 -24.70
CA GLN A 88 -5.20 -19.46 -25.86
C GLN A 88 -6.33 -20.22 -26.56
N ALA A 89 -6.92 -19.62 -27.58
CA ALA A 89 -7.72 -20.35 -28.54
C ALA A 89 -6.73 -21.15 -29.40
N SER A 90 -6.52 -22.41 -29.01
CA SER A 90 -6.04 -23.47 -29.86
C SER A 90 -6.78 -23.44 -31.20
N HIS A 91 -6.12 -22.99 -32.27
CA HIS A 91 -6.47 -23.42 -33.62
C HIS A 91 -5.53 -24.55 -33.98
N GLY A 92 -5.99 -25.77 -33.68
CA GLY A 92 -5.38 -26.99 -34.17
C GLY A 92 -5.49 -27.10 -35.69
N SER A 93 -4.41 -27.61 -36.28
CA SER A 93 -4.39 -28.52 -37.44
C SER A 93 -5.36 -28.25 -38.60
N ALA A 94 -4.87 -27.59 -39.64
CA ALA A 94 -5.29 -27.90 -41.00
C ALA A 94 -4.29 -28.91 -41.59
N ALA A 95 -4.80 -30.10 -41.88
CA ALA A 95 -4.10 -31.22 -42.48
C ALA A 95 -3.78 -30.99 -43.97
N GLY A 96 -2.78 -31.72 -44.47
CA GLY A 96 -2.73 -32.19 -45.86
C GLY A 96 -1.85 -31.38 -46.82
N VAL A 97 -0.61 -31.83 -46.95
CA VAL A 97 0.12 -31.82 -48.24
C VAL A 97 -0.25 -33.10 -48.98
#